data_AF-A0A7C3MA35-F1
#
_entry.id   AF-A0A7C3MA35-F1
#
_cell.length_a   1.000
_cell.length_b   1.000
_cell.length_c   1.000
_cell.angle_alpha   90.00
_cell.angle_beta   90.00
_cell.angle_gamma   90.00
#
_symmetry.space_group_name_H-M   'P 1'
#
loop_
_entity.id
_entity.type
_entity.pdbx_description
1 polymer ?
#
loop_
_entity_poly.entity_id
_entity_poly.type
_entity_poly.pdbx_seq_one_letter_code
_entity_poly.pdbx_strand_id
1 'polypeptide(L)'
;MVLELGKGALVLDDMKNVSIRIGEVVEEEEEWAPMGPTPMPSIATLRDWDFFLLRRYKPFYAPYCDMCCLCTMGKCDLTGNKRGACGIDLAAQTGRIVTIAVAMGTTCHTGHARHMLHDIEHVTGKKLSEIPVDLGPEIAEVAPLTQLITGIKPKTLEDLRKALEYVEEQITQVMDAVHTGQEGSYLDFESKAFHLGMMDALGKEIADIAQICAFNLPKG
;
A
#
# COMPACT_ATOMS: atom_id res chain seq x y z
N MET A 1 -9.06 -28.09 20.71
CA MET A 1 -10.25 -27.60 21.42
C MET A 1 -10.12 -26.08 21.49
N VAL A 2 -10.89 -25.36 20.68
CA VAL A 2 -10.90 -23.89 20.69
C VAL A 2 -12.06 -23.48 21.60
N LEU A 3 -11.74 -22.79 22.68
CA LEU A 3 -12.72 -22.18 23.58
C LEU A 3 -12.92 -20.75 23.08
N GLU A 4 -14.09 -20.45 22.53
CA GLU A 4 -14.50 -19.07 22.25
C GLU A 4 -15.05 -18.46 23.53
N LEU A 5 -14.45 -17.35 23.97
CA LEU A 5 -14.88 -16.56 25.11
C LEU A 5 -15.65 -15.35 24.59
N GLY A 6 -16.93 -15.22 24.97
CA GLY A 6 -17.73 -14.03 24.70
C GLY A 6 -17.45 -12.88 25.68
N LYS A 7 -18.25 -11.80 25.59
CA LYS A 7 -18.17 -10.66 26.52
C LYS A 7 -18.38 -11.09 27.97
N GLY A 8 -17.35 -10.87 28.82
CA GLY A 8 -17.39 -11.16 30.25
C GLY A 8 -16.02 -11.01 30.91
N ALA A 9 -15.95 -11.16 32.24
CA ALA A 9 -14.70 -11.21 32.98
C ALA A 9 -14.21 -12.67 33.08
N LEU A 10 -12.98 -12.94 32.64
CA LEU A 10 -12.31 -14.23 32.88
C LEU A 10 -11.66 -14.18 34.27
N VAL A 11 -12.27 -14.85 35.25
CA VAL A 11 -11.73 -14.99 36.60
C VAL A 11 -11.24 -16.44 36.78
N LEU A 12 -9.95 -16.61 37.04
CA LEU A 12 -9.31 -17.90 37.27
C LEU A 12 -8.65 -17.89 38.65
N ASP A 13 -9.16 -18.68 39.58
CA ASP A 13 -8.57 -18.89 40.92
C ASP A 13 -7.75 -20.19 40.96
N ASP A 14 -6.71 -20.20 41.80
CA ASP A 14 -5.89 -21.37 42.16
C ASP A 14 -5.14 -22.09 41.01
N MET A 15 -4.62 -21.34 40.04
CA MET A 15 -3.79 -21.89 38.96
C MET A 15 -2.35 -22.17 39.40
N LYS A 16 -1.86 -23.40 39.21
CA LYS A 16 -0.43 -23.77 39.31
C LYS A 16 0.06 -24.31 37.96
N ASN A 17 1.22 -23.84 37.50
CA ASN A 17 1.89 -24.25 36.25
C ASN A 17 1.12 -23.95 34.94
N VAL A 18 0.57 -22.74 34.78
CA VAL A 18 -0.10 -22.32 33.53
C VAL A 18 0.55 -21.07 32.94
N SER A 19 0.67 -21.01 31.61
CA SER A 19 1.08 -19.82 30.85
C SER A 19 -0.12 -19.28 30.07
N ILE A 20 -0.53 -18.05 30.39
CA ILE A 20 -1.59 -17.34 29.66
C ILE A 20 -0.91 -16.34 28.72
N ARG A 21 -1.21 -16.42 27.42
CA ARG A 21 -0.84 -15.42 26.43
C ARG A 21 -2.12 -14.81 25.88
N ILE A 22 -2.34 -13.54 26.20
CA ILE A 22 -3.45 -12.76 25.65
C ILE A 22 -2.94 -12.16 24.34
N GLY A 23 -3.65 -12.45 23.23
CA GLY A 23 -3.38 -11.85 21.92
C GLY A 23 -3.96 -10.44 21.81
N GLU A 24 -4.15 -9.94 20.59
CA GLU A 24 -4.82 -8.67 20.33
C GLU A 24 -6.26 -8.71 20.87
N VAL A 25 -6.64 -7.70 21.65
CA VAL A 25 -8.01 -7.55 22.18
C VAL A 25 -8.80 -6.72 21.17
N VAL A 26 -9.80 -7.33 20.56
CA VAL A 26 -10.67 -6.68 19.56
C VAL A 26 -11.91 -6.14 20.28
N GLU A 27 -12.09 -4.82 20.28
CA GLU A 27 -13.35 -4.20 20.71
C GLU A 27 -14.46 -4.48 19.68
N GLU A 28 -15.73 -4.47 20.10
CA GLU A 28 -16.86 -4.54 19.16
C GLU A 28 -16.72 -3.46 18.09
N GLU A 29 -16.71 -3.88 16.81
CA GLU A 29 -16.65 -2.96 15.68
C GLU A 29 -17.85 -2.00 15.74
N GLU A 30 -17.54 -0.70 15.76
CA GLU A 30 -18.52 0.36 15.59
C GLU A 30 -19.16 0.16 14.20
N GLU A 31 -20.48 -0.10 14.14
CA GLU A 31 -21.16 -0.28 12.84
C GLU A 31 -20.95 0.97 11.96
N TRP A 32 -20.32 0.80 10.81
CA TRP A 32 -20.09 1.86 9.83
C TRP A 32 -20.41 1.37 8.41
N ALA A 33 -20.07 2.17 7.40
CA ALA A 33 -20.37 1.87 6.00
C ALA A 33 -19.94 0.44 5.65
N PRO A 34 -20.78 -0.32 4.91
CA PRO A 34 -20.48 -1.70 4.60
C PRO A 34 -19.18 -1.80 3.80
N MET A 35 -18.31 -2.73 4.20
CA MET A 35 -17.03 -2.92 3.53
C MET A 35 -17.22 -3.25 2.06
N GLY A 36 -16.42 -2.60 1.22
CA GLY A 36 -16.37 -2.90 -0.21
C GLY A 36 -15.88 -4.33 -0.49
N PRO A 37 -15.98 -4.78 -1.74
CA PRO A 37 -15.65 -6.16 -2.10
C PRO A 37 -14.15 -6.50 -2.06
N THR A 38 -13.28 -5.49 -2.00
CA THR A 38 -11.82 -5.66 -2.18
C THR A 38 -11.01 -4.84 -1.17
N PRO A 39 -11.13 -5.08 0.15
CA PRO A 39 -10.22 -4.48 1.12
C PRO A 39 -8.81 -5.06 0.95
N MET A 40 -7.80 -4.22 1.15
CA MET A 40 -6.37 -4.54 0.97
C MET A 40 -6.08 -5.32 -0.33
N PRO A 41 -6.44 -4.77 -1.50
CA PRO A 41 -6.31 -5.49 -2.77
C PRO A 41 -4.86 -5.91 -3.03
N SER A 42 -4.65 -7.14 -3.51
CA SER A 42 -3.36 -7.53 -4.07
C SER A 42 -3.15 -6.90 -5.46
N ILE A 43 -1.92 -6.96 -5.97
CA ILE A 43 -1.52 -6.42 -7.29
C ILE A 43 -2.38 -6.89 -8.49
N ALA A 44 -3.16 -7.97 -8.34
CA ALA A 44 -4.03 -8.51 -9.39
C ALA A 44 -5.52 -8.30 -9.11
N THR A 45 -5.89 -7.84 -7.91
CA THR A 45 -7.29 -7.79 -7.44
C THR A 45 -8.13 -6.82 -8.28
N LEU A 46 -7.59 -5.67 -8.65
CA LEU A 46 -8.29 -4.63 -9.42
C LEU A 46 -8.03 -4.71 -10.94
N ARG A 47 -7.33 -5.75 -11.40
CA ARG A 47 -6.91 -5.92 -12.80
C ARG A 47 -8.06 -5.78 -13.80
N ASP A 48 -9.22 -6.35 -13.48
CA ASP A 48 -10.38 -6.29 -14.39
C ASP A 48 -10.91 -4.86 -14.54
N TRP A 49 -10.87 -4.07 -13.46
CA TRP A 49 -11.21 -2.66 -13.47
C TRP A 49 -10.17 -1.84 -14.25
N ASP A 50 -8.89 -2.12 -14.03
CA ASP A 50 -7.80 -1.47 -14.76
C ASP A 50 -7.93 -1.74 -16.26
N PHE A 51 -8.23 -2.99 -16.65
CA PHE A 51 -8.41 -3.38 -18.04
C PHE A 51 -9.69 -2.79 -18.63
N PHE A 52 -10.71 -2.50 -17.82
CA PHE A 52 -11.86 -1.72 -18.26
C PHE A 52 -11.45 -0.30 -18.62
N LEU A 53 -10.61 0.36 -17.82
CA LEU A 53 -10.07 1.69 -18.11
C LEU A 53 -9.16 1.68 -19.35
N LEU A 54 -8.20 0.74 -19.42
CA LEU A 54 -7.22 0.62 -20.50
C LEU A 54 -7.86 0.26 -21.85
N ARG A 55 -9.05 -0.37 -21.85
CA ARG A 55 -9.85 -0.58 -23.07
C ARG A 55 -10.30 0.73 -23.71
N ARG A 56 -10.64 1.73 -22.89
CA ARG A 56 -11.04 3.07 -23.34
C ARG A 56 -9.84 3.97 -23.57
N TYR A 57 -8.93 4.03 -22.58
CA TYR A 57 -7.74 4.86 -22.59
C TYR A 57 -6.52 3.99 -22.88
N LYS A 58 -6.30 3.70 -24.17
CA LYS A 58 -5.22 2.82 -24.60
C LYS A 58 -3.86 3.46 -24.30
N PRO A 59 -2.90 2.69 -23.73
CA PRO A 59 -1.53 3.16 -23.58
C PRO A 59 -0.94 3.54 -24.93
N PHE A 60 -0.27 4.68 -24.97
CA PHE A 60 0.53 5.12 -26.10
C PHE A 60 2.00 5.13 -25.69
N TYR A 61 2.81 4.31 -26.35
CA TYR A 61 4.24 4.25 -26.09
C TYR A 61 5.01 5.04 -27.14
N ALA A 62 5.69 6.10 -26.68
CA ALA A 62 6.79 6.74 -27.37
C ALA A 62 8.08 6.39 -26.60
N PRO A 63 8.78 5.31 -26.97
CA PRO A 63 9.91 4.81 -26.17
C PRO A 63 11.01 5.86 -26.05
N TYR A 64 11.46 6.12 -24.83
CA TYR A 64 12.63 6.97 -24.58
C TYR A 64 13.94 6.30 -25.05
N CYS A 65 13.96 4.96 -25.05
CA CYS A 65 15.11 4.16 -25.45
C CYS A 65 14.62 2.82 -26.02
N ASP A 66 15.15 2.43 -27.18
CA ASP A 66 14.82 1.16 -27.84
C ASP A 66 15.68 -0.02 -27.36
N MET A 67 16.38 0.13 -26.22
CA MET A 67 17.28 -0.89 -25.67
C MET A 67 16.84 -1.31 -24.27
N CYS A 68 16.98 -2.59 -23.96
CA CYS A 68 16.88 -3.09 -22.57
C CYS A 68 18.26 -3.37 -21.99
N CYS A 69 18.53 -2.82 -20.80
CA CYS A 69 19.82 -2.93 -20.09
C CYS A 69 19.67 -3.45 -18.64
N LEU A 70 18.54 -4.09 -18.29
CA LEU A 70 18.20 -4.41 -16.89
C LEU A 70 18.83 -5.71 -16.34
N CYS A 71 19.59 -6.46 -17.13
CA CYS A 71 20.32 -7.65 -16.65
C CYS A 71 21.56 -7.94 -17.50
N THR A 72 22.33 -8.95 -17.09
CA THR A 72 23.58 -9.38 -17.72
C THR A 72 23.40 -10.13 -19.05
N MET A 73 22.17 -10.51 -19.43
CA MET A 73 21.89 -11.03 -20.78
C MET A 73 21.85 -9.93 -21.84
N GLY A 74 21.69 -8.66 -21.43
CA GLY A 74 21.67 -7.49 -22.30
C GLY A 74 23.07 -6.95 -22.62
N LYS A 75 23.18 -5.84 -23.35
CA LYS A 75 22.09 -4.96 -23.83
C LYS A 75 21.31 -5.59 -24.99
N CYS A 76 19.98 -5.62 -24.92
CA CYS A 76 19.13 -6.12 -26.01
C CYS A 76 18.59 -4.97 -26.87
N ASP A 77 18.74 -5.08 -28.20
CA ASP A 77 18.08 -4.20 -29.18
C ASP A 77 16.62 -4.60 -29.39
N LEU A 78 15.71 -3.71 -29.00
CA LEU A 78 14.27 -3.89 -29.11
C LEU A 78 13.64 -3.08 -30.25
N THR A 79 14.46 -2.39 -31.07
CA THR A 79 14.00 -1.54 -32.19
C THR A 79 13.00 -2.28 -33.08
N GLY A 80 11.88 -1.63 -33.39
CA GLY A 80 10.81 -2.24 -34.21
C GLY A 80 10.03 -3.33 -33.47
N ASN A 81 9.94 -3.24 -32.13
CA ASN A 81 9.26 -4.20 -31.27
C ASN A 81 9.84 -5.62 -31.33
N LYS A 82 11.17 -5.73 -31.48
CA LYS A 82 11.90 -6.99 -31.31
C LYS A 82 11.81 -7.47 -29.86
N ARG A 83 12.17 -8.73 -29.65
CA ARG A 83 12.26 -9.35 -28.33
C ARG A 83 13.69 -9.39 -27.83
N GLY A 84 13.89 -9.11 -26.55
CA GLY A 84 15.15 -9.31 -25.86
C GLY A 84 15.44 -10.78 -25.59
N ALA A 85 16.60 -11.08 -25.01
CA ALA A 85 17.05 -12.44 -24.73
C ALA A 85 16.09 -13.22 -23.81
N CYS A 86 15.39 -12.54 -22.89
CA CYS A 86 14.38 -13.14 -22.01
C CYS A 86 12.96 -13.18 -22.63
N GLY A 87 12.78 -12.72 -23.86
CA GLY A 87 11.49 -12.74 -24.56
C GLY A 87 10.63 -11.48 -24.43
N ILE A 88 10.98 -10.52 -23.56
CA ILE A 88 10.26 -9.24 -23.44
C ILE A 88 10.38 -8.42 -24.73
N ASP A 89 9.28 -7.82 -25.19
CA ASP A 89 9.26 -6.92 -26.35
C ASP A 89 9.38 -5.44 -25.95
N LEU A 90 9.44 -4.53 -26.93
CA LEU A 90 9.61 -3.10 -26.68
C LEU A 90 8.41 -2.50 -25.94
N ALA A 91 7.19 -2.90 -26.28
CA ALA A 91 5.98 -2.43 -25.61
C ALA A 91 5.98 -2.82 -24.12
N ALA A 92 6.21 -4.09 -23.81
CA ALA A 92 6.28 -4.58 -22.44
C ALA A 92 7.48 -3.97 -21.68
N GLN A 93 8.63 -3.81 -22.34
CA GLN A 93 9.76 -3.10 -21.73
C GLN A 93 9.44 -1.65 -21.42
N THR A 94 8.69 -0.96 -22.29
CA THR A 94 8.29 0.44 -22.05
C THR A 94 7.33 0.53 -20.88
N GLY A 95 6.29 -0.32 -20.84
CA GLY A 95 5.39 -0.42 -19.68
C GLY A 95 6.14 -0.75 -18.38
N ARG A 96 7.14 -1.63 -18.44
CA ARG A 96 8.01 -1.96 -17.30
C ARG A 96 8.79 -0.75 -16.78
N ILE A 97 9.38 0.05 -17.67
CA ILE A 97 10.11 1.26 -17.28
C ILE A 97 9.17 2.30 -16.68
N VAL A 98 7.96 2.46 -17.23
CA VAL A 98 6.93 3.34 -16.65
C VAL A 98 6.53 2.85 -15.25
N THR A 99 6.29 1.55 -15.08
CA THR A 99 5.97 0.96 -13.77
C THR A 99 7.08 1.21 -12.76
N ILE A 100 8.35 1.06 -13.15
CA ILE A 100 9.51 1.40 -12.30
C ILE A 100 9.49 2.87 -11.92
N ALA A 101 9.21 3.78 -12.85
CA ALA A 101 9.14 5.22 -12.56
C ALA A 101 8.00 5.56 -11.58
N VAL A 102 6.84 4.92 -11.72
CA VAL A 102 5.73 5.05 -10.76
C VAL A 102 6.12 4.47 -9.39
N ALA A 103 6.81 3.33 -9.35
CA ALA A 103 7.32 2.74 -8.12
C ALA A 103 8.29 3.67 -7.41
N MET A 104 9.19 4.33 -8.13
CA MET A 104 10.09 5.34 -7.57
C MET A 104 9.31 6.45 -6.86
N GLY A 105 8.31 7.04 -7.54
CA GLY A 105 7.46 8.08 -6.93
C GLY A 105 6.71 7.59 -5.70
N THR A 106 6.12 6.39 -5.79
CA THR A 106 5.41 5.72 -4.69
C THR A 106 6.35 5.55 -3.49
N THR A 107 7.55 5.00 -3.70
CA THR A 107 8.55 4.80 -2.63
C THR A 107 9.02 6.10 -1.99
N CYS A 108 9.03 7.23 -2.72
CA CYS A 108 9.36 8.52 -2.11
C CYS A 108 8.33 8.93 -1.06
N HIS A 109 7.04 8.85 -1.38
CA HIS A 109 5.98 9.23 -0.43
C HIS A 109 5.79 8.19 0.69
N THR A 110 5.93 6.90 0.38
CA THR A 110 5.95 5.84 1.40
C THR A 110 7.14 6.00 2.34
N GLY A 111 8.33 6.29 1.81
CA GLY A 111 9.53 6.54 2.60
C GLY A 111 9.39 7.77 3.50
N HIS A 112 8.76 8.84 3.00
CA HIS A 112 8.38 9.98 3.82
C HIS A 112 7.47 9.55 4.97
N ALA A 113 6.36 8.86 4.68
CA ALA A 113 5.41 8.42 5.70
C ALA A 113 6.06 7.52 6.75
N ARG A 114 6.91 6.57 6.33
CA ARG A 114 7.63 5.66 7.22
C ARG A 114 8.57 6.41 8.13
N HIS A 115 9.35 7.33 7.58
CA HIS A 115 10.25 8.17 8.37
C HIS A 115 9.47 9.03 9.36
N MET A 116 8.36 9.63 8.92
CA MET A 116 7.49 10.45 9.76
C MET A 116 6.95 9.67 10.97
N LEU A 117 6.31 8.52 10.73
CA LEU A 117 5.75 7.70 11.80
C LEU A 117 6.83 7.16 12.75
N HIS A 118 8.01 6.80 12.23
CA HIS A 118 9.13 6.36 13.07
C HIS A 118 9.65 7.49 13.98
N ASP A 119 9.84 8.70 13.42
CA ASP A 119 10.48 9.80 14.16
C ASP A 119 9.52 10.60 15.04
N ILE A 120 8.21 10.55 14.79
CA ILE A 120 7.21 11.18 15.67
C ILE A 120 7.38 10.71 17.11
N GLU A 121 7.61 9.41 17.34
CA GLU A 121 7.80 8.89 18.71
C GLU A 121 9.05 9.48 19.37
N HIS A 122 10.13 9.63 18.62
CA HIS A 122 11.38 10.22 19.10
C HIS A 122 11.25 11.72 19.40
N VAL A 123 10.57 12.47 18.53
CA VAL A 123 10.46 13.93 18.63
C VAL A 123 9.43 14.35 19.68
N THR A 124 8.30 13.63 19.77
CA THR A 124 7.21 13.98 20.68
C THR A 124 7.31 13.29 22.04
N GLY A 125 8.06 12.18 22.13
CA GLY A 125 8.12 11.33 23.31
C GLY A 125 6.85 10.52 23.58
N LYS A 126 5.88 10.56 22.66
CA LYS A 126 4.60 9.83 22.74
C LYS A 126 4.64 8.63 21.81
N LYS A 127 3.99 7.54 22.20
CA LYS A 127 3.77 6.41 21.28
C LYS A 127 2.77 6.78 20.21
N LEU A 128 2.84 6.15 19.03
CA LEU A 128 1.86 6.38 17.97
C LEU A 128 0.42 6.05 18.40
N SER A 129 0.25 5.07 19.30
CA SER A 129 -1.04 4.72 19.88
C SER A 129 -1.60 5.74 20.87
N GLU A 130 -0.81 6.74 21.26
CA GLU A 130 -1.22 7.83 22.17
C GLU A 130 -1.57 9.12 21.41
N ILE A 131 -1.30 9.16 20.10
CA ILE A 131 -1.57 10.34 19.26
C ILE A 131 -2.85 10.07 18.47
N PRO A 132 -3.97 10.76 18.79
CA PRO A 132 -5.23 10.57 18.09
C PRO A 132 -5.17 11.14 16.68
N VAL A 133 -5.88 10.49 15.75
CA VAL A 133 -6.18 11.08 14.43
C VAL A 133 -7.27 12.12 14.63
N ASP A 134 -6.86 13.39 14.63
CA ASP A 134 -7.72 14.55 14.81
C ASP A 134 -7.34 15.63 13.79
N LEU A 135 -8.17 15.76 12.76
CA LEU A 135 -8.06 16.77 11.71
C LEU A 135 -8.98 17.98 11.95
N GLY A 136 -9.61 18.08 13.12
CA GLY A 136 -10.49 19.19 13.47
C GLY A 136 -11.98 18.83 13.48
N PRO A 137 -12.84 19.81 13.86
CA PRO A 137 -14.28 19.60 13.91
C PRO A 137 -14.88 19.50 12.50
N GLU A 138 -16.07 18.91 12.41
CA GLU A 138 -16.87 18.81 11.18
C GLU A 138 -16.28 17.93 10.06
N ILE A 139 -15.25 17.13 10.36
CA ILE A 139 -14.70 16.13 9.45
C ILE A 139 -15.29 14.77 9.80
N ALA A 140 -16.23 14.31 8.98
CA ALA A 140 -16.86 13.01 9.15
C ALA A 140 -15.88 11.86 8.83
N GLU A 141 -15.09 12.01 7.77
CA GLU A 141 -14.15 10.99 7.29
C GLU A 141 -12.73 11.53 7.25
N VAL A 142 -11.96 11.22 8.28
CA VAL A 142 -10.60 11.76 8.49
C VAL A 142 -9.53 11.11 7.60
N ALA A 143 -9.78 9.92 7.04
CA ALA A 143 -8.80 9.17 6.26
C ALA A 143 -9.50 8.34 5.16
N PRO A 144 -10.12 9.00 4.16
CA PRO A 144 -10.98 8.32 3.19
C PRO A 144 -10.23 7.27 2.36
N LEU A 145 -8.97 7.47 1.99
CA LEU A 145 -8.21 6.49 1.23
C LEU A 145 -7.83 5.30 2.11
N THR A 146 -7.40 5.54 3.34
CA THR A 146 -7.09 4.50 4.32
C THR A 146 -8.32 3.62 4.55
N GLN A 147 -9.47 4.23 4.82
CA GLN A 147 -10.72 3.49 5.01
C GLN A 147 -11.14 2.71 3.77
N LEU A 148 -11.13 3.35 2.59
CA LEU A 148 -11.56 2.72 1.34
C LEU A 148 -10.68 1.55 0.93
N ILE A 149 -9.36 1.74 1.00
CA ILE A 149 -8.39 0.78 0.49
C ILE A 149 -8.17 -0.35 1.49
N THR A 150 -8.10 -0.04 2.79
CA THR A 150 -7.68 -1.03 3.80
C THR A 150 -8.82 -1.53 4.68
N GLY A 151 -9.97 -0.82 4.70
CA GLY A 151 -11.03 -1.08 5.66
C GLY A 151 -10.71 -0.60 7.09
N ILE A 152 -9.55 0.02 7.31
CA ILE A 152 -9.14 0.54 8.62
C ILE A 152 -9.75 1.94 8.81
N LYS A 153 -10.52 2.12 9.88
CA LYS A 153 -10.95 3.44 10.38
C LYS A 153 -9.97 3.90 11.45
N PRO A 154 -8.99 4.76 11.13
CA PRO A 154 -7.90 5.05 12.05
C PRO A 154 -8.38 5.92 13.21
N LYS A 155 -8.07 5.50 14.43
CA LYS A 155 -8.31 6.27 15.66
C LYS A 155 -7.02 6.94 16.15
N THR A 156 -5.88 6.29 15.90
CA THR A 156 -4.54 6.75 16.31
C THR A 156 -3.55 6.63 15.17
N LEU A 157 -2.36 7.23 15.32
CA LEU A 157 -1.30 7.10 14.31
C LEU A 157 -0.79 5.66 14.16
N GLU A 158 -1.01 4.79 15.15
CA GLU A 158 -0.70 3.37 15.07
C GLU A 158 -1.54 2.64 14.01
N ASP A 159 -2.79 3.04 13.80
CA ASP A 159 -3.66 2.47 12.77
C ASP A 159 -3.17 2.84 11.37
N LEU A 160 -2.65 4.06 11.20
CA LEU A 160 -2.02 4.51 9.96
C LEU A 160 -0.71 3.76 9.69
N ARG A 161 0.03 3.38 10.74
CA ARG A 161 1.23 2.53 10.61
C ARG A 161 0.89 1.15 10.02
N LYS A 162 -0.22 0.54 10.45
CA LYS A 162 -0.72 -0.74 9.88
C LYS A 162 -1.07 -0.59 8.40
N ALA A 163 -1.75 0.50 8.02
CA ALA A 163 -2.04 0.79 6.61
C ALA A 163 -0.76 1.00 5.78
N LEU A 164 0.28 1.64 6.36
CA LEU A 164 1.55 1.85 5.69
C LEU A 164 2.34 0.55 5.46
N GLU A 165 2.28 -0.41 6.38
CA GLU A 165 2.89 -1.74 6.20
C GLU A 165 2.32 -2.45 4.96
N TYR A 166 1.01 -2.33 4.73
CA TYR A 166 0.38 -2.84 3.52
C TYR A 166 0.91 -2.13 2.25
N VAL A 167 1.09 -0.81 2.28
CA VAL A 167 1.69 -0.07 1.16
C VAL A 167 3.10 -0.59 0.84
N GLU A 168 3.93 -0.80 1.85
CA GLU A 168 5.30 -1.31 1.70
C GLU A 168 5.32 -2.74 1.13
N GLU A 169 4.39 -3.59 1.58
CA GLU A 169 4.19 -4.92 1.01
C GLU A 169 3.84 -4.83 -0.47
N GLN A 170 2.85 -4.01 -0.85
CA GLN A 170 2.41 -3.90 -2.23
C GLN A 170 3.49 -3.36 -3.16
N ILE A 171 4.31 -2.40 -2.70
CA ILE A 171 5.48 -1.94 -3.45
C ILE A 171 6.44 -3.11 -3.70
N THR A 172 6.71 -3.94 -2.69
CA THR A 172 7.59 -5.10 -2.81
C THR A 172 7.05 -6.09 -3.85
N GLN A 173 5.75 -6.36 -3.85
CA GLN A 173 5.10 -7.26 -4.82
C GLN A 173 5.20 -6.72 -6.26
N VAL A 174 5.03 -5.42 -6.48
CA VAL A 174 5.19 -4.85 -7.83
C VAL A 174 6.66 -4.80 -8.25
N MET A 175 7.58 -4.56 -7.32
CA MET A 175 9.02 -4.55 -7.60
C MET A 175 9.55 -5.93 -7.98
N ASP A 176 8.96 -7.02 -7.46
CA ASP A 176 9.24 -8.37 -7.98
C ASP A 176 8.86 -8.47 -9.46
N ALA A 177 7.66 -8.02 -9.84
CA ALA A 177 7.15 -8.14 -11.21
C ALA A 177 7.96 -7.39 -12.28
N VAL A 178 8.76 -6.38 -11.90
CA VAL A 178 9.64 -5.64 -12.84
C VAL A 178 11.01 -6.29 -13.02
N HIS A 179 11.33 -7.36 -12.28
CA HIS A 179 12.57 -8.09 -12.50
C HIS A 179 12.59 -8.79 -13.87
N THR A 180 13.78 -9.16 -14.33
CA THR A 180 13.94 -9.92 -15.58
C THR A 180 13.30 -11.30 -15.46
N GLY A 181 12.47 -11.67 -16.44
CA GLY A 181 11.82 -12.98 -16.53
C GLY A 181 10.47 -13.08 -15.80
N GLN A 182 9.94 -11.96 -15.31
CA GLN A 182 8.67 -11.89 -14.59
C GLN A 182 7.52 -11.50 -15.54
N GLU A 183 6.93 -10.32 -15.37
CA GLU A 183 5.81 -9.88 -16.21
C GLU A 183 6.26 -9.62 -17.67
N GLY A 184 5.43 -10.04 -18.62
CA GLY A 184 5.66 -9.93 -20.06
C GLY A 184 4.57 -9.18 -20.82
N SER A 185 3.46 -8.85 -20.16
CA SER A 185 2.34 -8.11 -20.73
C SER A 185 2.44 -6.62 -20.43
N TYR A 186 2.46 -5.81 -21.47
CA TYR A 186 2.48 -4.35 -21.32
C TYR A 186 1.23 -3.82 -20.59
N LEU A 187 0.06 -4.41 -20.83
CA LEU A 187 -1.18 -4.01 -20.13
C LEU A 187 -1.14 -4.37 -18.64
N ASP A 188 -0.49 -5.49 -18.31
CA ASP A 188 -0.33 -5.89 -16.91
C ASP A 188 0.71 -5.05 -16.17
N PHE A 189 1.67 -4.44 -16.88
CA PHE A 189 2.51 -3.38 -16.32
C PHE A 189 1.70 -2.11 -16.04
N GLU A 190 0.82 -1.68 -16.96
CA GLU A 190 -0.03 -0.52 -16.72
C GLU A 190 -1.02 -0.73 -15.56
N SER A 191 -1.60 -1.93 -15.42
CA SER A 191 -2.44 -2.27 -14.26
C SER A 191 -1.63 -2.22 -12.95
N LYS A 192 -0.39 -2.74 -12.94
CA LYS A 192 0.51 -2.60 -11.77
C LYS A 192 0.90 -1.14 -11.49
N ALA A 193 1.01 -0.31 -12.53
CA ALA A 193 1.23 1.12 -12.37
C ALA A 193 0.02 1.83 -11.75
N PHE A 194 -1.21 1.46 -12.13
CA PHE A 194 -2.43 1.95 -11.45
C PHE A 194 -2.49 1.50 -9.99
N HIS A 195 -2.15 0.25 -9.71
CA HIS A 195 -2.06 -0.27 -8.34
C HIS A 195 -1.07 0.55 -7.49
N LEU A 196 0.13 0.82 -8.01
CA LEU A 196 1.09 1.68 -7.33
C LEU A 196 0.62 3.13 -7.18
N GLY A 197 -0.09 3.68 -8.18
CA GLY A 197 -0.68 5.02 -8.06
C GLY A 197 -1.70 5.12 -6.92
N MET A 198 -2.47 4.07 -6.68
CA MET A 198 -3.35 3.96 -5.51
C MET A 198 -2.55 3.90 -4.21
N MET A 199 -1.47 3.10 -4.17
CA MET A 199 -0.57 3.03 -3.01
C MET A 199 0.14 4.36 -2.72
N ASP A 200 0.50 5.11 -3.76
CA ASP A 200 1.12 6.44 -3.66
C ASP A 200 0.18 7.44 -3.00
N ALA A 201 -1.09 7.44 -3.40
CA ALA A 201 -2.12 8.27 -2.79
C ALA A 201 -2.34 7.90 -1.31
N LEU A 202 -2.38 6.61 -0.99
CA LEU A 202 -2.49 6.14 0.39
C LEU A 202 -1.27 6.55 1.24
N GLY A 203 -0.06 6.39 0.73
CA GLY A 203 1.16 6.82 1.42
C GLY A 203 1.19 8.32 1.71
N LYS A 204 0.69 9.15 0.79
CA LYS A 204 0.55 10.60 0.97
C LYS A 204 -0.46 10.95 2.05
N GLU A 205 -1.64 10.33 2.04
CA GLU A 205 -2.66 10.57 3.07
C GLU A 205 -2.12 10.22 4.47
N ILE A 206 -1.48 9.07 4.62
CA ILE A 206 -0.86 8.62 5.87
C ILE A 206 0.18 9.65 6.35
N ALA A 207 1.09 10.08 5.47
CA ALA A 207 2.12 11.05 5.82
C ALA A 207 1.52 12.38 6.31
N ASP A 208 0.53 12.90 5.58
CA ASP A 208 -0.04 14.22 5.85
C ASP A 208 -0.86 14.22 7.15
N ILE A 209 -1.69 13.20 7.38
CA ILE A 209 -2.42 13.04 8.64
C ILE A 209 -1.43 12.91 9.82
N ALA A 210 -0.39 12.10 9.67
CA ALA A 210 0.59 11.89 10.73
C ALA A 210 1.26 13.19 11.18
N GLN A 211 1.73 14.01 10.23
CA GLN A 211 2.36 15.30 10.56
C GLN A 211 1.36 16.31 11.12
N ILE A 212 0.12 16.36 10.61
CA ILE A 212 -0.91 17.28 11.11
C ILE A 212 -1.22 16.97 12.57
N CYS A 213 -1.48 15.70 12.90
CA CYS A 213 -1.86 15.30 14.24
C CYS A 213 -0.70 15.35 15.23
N ALA A 214 0.52 14.96 14.82
CA ALA A 214 1.67 14.94 15.73
C ALA A 214 2.24 16.33 16.02
N PHE A 215 2.25 17.23 15.02
CA PHE A 215 2.87 18.55 15.13
C PHE A 215 1.87 19.70 15.23
N ASN A 216 0.57 19.40 15.33
CA ASN A 216 -0.50 20.38 15.43
C ASN A 216 -0.43 21.42 14.30
N LEU A 217 -0.26 20.93 13.08
CA LEU A 217 -0.32 21.75 11.86
C LEU A 217 -1.77 22.20 11.60
N PRO A 218 -2.02 23.11 10.64
CA PRO A 218 -3.37 23.51 10.28
C PRO A 218 -4.27 22.31 9.92
N LYS A 219 -5.53 22.41 10.36
CA LYS A 219 -6.57 21.38 10.31
C LYS A 219 -7.71 21.81 9.39
N GLY A 220 -8.29 20.90 8.62
CA GLY A 220 -9.41 21.18 7.70
C GLY A 220 -9.73 20.03 6.75
#